data_AF-A0A917S3B4-F1
#
_entry.id   AF-A0A917S3B4-F1
#
_cell.length_a   1.000
_cell.length_b   1.000
_cell.length_c   1.000
_cell.angle_alpha   90.00
_cell.angle_beta   90.00
_cell.angle_gamma   90.00
#
_symmetry.space_group_name_H-M   'P 1'
#
loop_
_entity.id
_entity.type
_entity.pdbx_description
1 polymer ?
#
loop_
_entity_poly.entity_id
_entity_poly.type
_entity_poly.pdbx_seq_one_letter_code
_entity_poly.pdbx_strand_id
1 'polypeptide(L)'
;MGESIWDSIGNFFGIGVTDAERKRAKYDQLRHQLDAYISRAEDDLHQISGQINSYVSVHPVPKTKIPGIEFSISRERTDERLKAQLRTLRTKLDDAKEARAGAERAYAHYRYLAAEEDRKKG
;
A
#
# COMPACT_ATOMS: atom_id res chain seq x y z
N MET A 1 -30.55 -1.34 14.33
CA MET A 1 -29.63 -2.28 13.68
C MET A 1 -28.66 -1.45 12.86
N GLY A 2 -27.46 -1.18 13.38
CA GLY A 2 -26.44 -0.43 12.65
C GLY A 2 -25.41 -1.43 12.15
N GLU A 3 -25.28 -1.56 10.84
CA GLU A 3 -24.20 -2.36 10.25
C GLU A 3 -22.87 -1.72 10.67
N SER A 4 -22.03 -2.51 11.33
CA SER A 4 -20.71 -2.05 11.78
C SER A 4 -19.84 -1.81 10.55
N ILE A 5 -18.98 -0.79 10.58
CA ILE A 5 -18.04 -0.48 9.48
C ILE A 5 -17.24 -1.73 9.04
N TRP A 6 -17.01 -2.64 9.99
CA TRP A 6 -16.37 -3.92 9.80
C TRP A 6 -17.19 -4.93 8.97
N ASP A 7 -18.52 -4.91 9.04
CA ASP A 7 -19.40 -5.72 8.20
C ASP A 7 -19.42 -5.20 6.75
N SER A 8 -19.27 -3.89 6.56
CA SER A 8 -19.21 -3.27 5.24
C SER A 8 -17.93 -3.65 4.49
N ILE A 9 -16.77 -3.62 5.18
CA ILE A 9 -15.50 -4.14 4.66
C ILE A 9 -15.59 -5.65 4.44
N GLY A 10 -16.25 -6.36 5.37
CA GLY A 10 -16.50 -7.79 5.25
C GLY A 10 -17.29 -8.16 4.00
N ASN A 11 -18.37 -7.46 3.69
CA ASN A 11 -19.20 -7.72 2.52
C ASN A 11 -18.47 -7.40 1.20
N PHE A 12 -17.66 -6.34 1.16
CA PHE A 12 -16.89 -5.96 -0.04
C PHE A 12 -15.90 -7.06 -0.48
N PHE A 13 -15.32 -7.81 0.47
CA PHE A 13 -14.38 -8.91 0.20
C PHE A 13 -15.01 -10.32 0.27
N GLY A 14 -16.35 -10.43 0.27
CA GLY A 14 -17.03 -11.74 0.32
C GLY A 14 -16.83 -12.48 1.66
N ILE A 15 -16.73 -11.75 2.77
CA ILE A 15 -16.54 -12.21 4.15
C ILE A 15 -17.90 -12.28 4.90
N GLY A 16 -19.02 -12.30 4.16
CA GLY A 16 -20.34 -12.55 4.73
C GLY A 16 -20.47 -14.01 5.20
N VAL A 17 -20.71 -14.20 6.50
CA VAL A 17 -21.25 -15.42 7.13
C VAL A 17 -20.30 -16.63 7.29
N THR A 18 -19.22 -16.52 8.06
CA THR A 18 -18.45 -17.71 8.54
C THR A 18 -17.91 -17.55 9.97
N ASP A 19 -17.73 -18.68 10.69
CA ASP A 19 -17.19 -18.81 12.06
C ASP A 19 -15.95 -17.93 12.33
N ALA A 20 -15.74 -17.56 13.60
CA ALA A 20 -14.61 -16.71 14.02
C ALA A 20 -13.24 -17.23 13.52
N GLU A 21 -13.05 -18.55 13.45
CA GLU A 21 -11.85 -19.18 12.90
C GLU A 21 -11.63 -18.90 11.41
N ARG A 22 -12.70 -18.95 10.59
CA ARG A 22 -12.61 -18.63 9.16
C ARG A 22 -12.33 -17.16 8.93
N LYS A 23 -12.93 -16.27 9.74
CA LYS A 23 -12.63 -14.83 9.70
C LYS A 23 -11.16 -14.60 10.07
N ARG A 24 -10.65 -15.23 11.14
CA ARG A 24 -9.23 -15.17 11.51
C ARG A 24 -8.31 -15.60 10.35
N ALA A 25 -8.55 -16.76 9.73
CA ALA A 25 -7.73 -17.26 8.63
C ALA A 25 -7.73 -16.30 7.42
N LYS A 26 -8.89 -15.73 7.07
CA LYS A 26 -9.00 -14.74 5.98
C LYS A 26 -8.23 -13.44 6.28
N TYR A 27 -8.32 -12.92 7.50
CA TYR A 27 -7.55 -11.73 7.89
C TYR A 27 -6.04 -12.00 7.95
N ASP A 28 -5.63 -13.22 8.30
CA ASP A 28 -4.21 -13.63 8.23
C ASP A 28 -3.71 -13.65 6.78
N GLN A 29 -4.50 -14.22 5.87
CA GLN A 29 -4.19 -14.22 4.44
C GLN A 29 -4.12 -12.80 3.88
N LEU A 30 -5.08 -11.93 4.23
CA LEU A 30 -5.07 -10.52 3.83
C LEU A 30 -3.81 -9.82 4.33
N ARG A 31 -3.41 -10.06 5.59
CA ARG A 31 -2.19 -9.49 6.15
C ARG A 31 -0.95 -9.92 5.37
N HIS A 32 -0.83 -11.21 5.03
CA HIS A 32 0.28 -11.71 4.20
C HIS A 32 0.31 -11.10 2.79
N GLN A 33 -0.86 -10.93 2.16
CA GLN A 33 -0.95 -10.28 0.85
C GLN A 33 -0.52 -8.81 0.93
N LEU A 34 -0.93 -8.10 1.97
CA LEU A 34 -0.54 -6.71 2.21
C LEU A 34 0.96 -6.58 2.49
N ASP A 35 1.55 -7.49 3.29
CA ASP A 35 2.99 -7.51 3.55
C ASP A 35 3.79 -7.69 2.24
N ALA A 36 3.38 -8.63 1.38
CA ALA A 36 4.03 -8.83 0.08
C ALA A 36 3.91 -7.60 -0.85
N TYR A 37 2.74 -6.94 -0.84
CA TYR A 37 2.53 -5.72 -1.62
C TYR A 37 3.37 -4.55 -1.10
N ILE A 38 3.45 -4.37 0.22
CA ILE A 38 4.26 -3.35 0.89
C ILE A 38 5.73 -3.53 0.54
N SER A 39 6.30 -4.74 0.70
CA SER A 39 7.71 -4.99 0.34
C SER A 39 7.99 -4.65 -1.12
N ARG A 40 7.13 -5.08 -2.04
CA ARG A 40 7.32 -4.80 -3.47
C ARG A 40 7.25 -3.29 -3.77
N ALA A 41 6.31 -2.59 -3.14
CA ALA A 41 6.17 -1.14 -3.31
C ALA A 41 7.37 -0.37 -2.73
N GLU A 42 7.96 -0.84 -1.63
CA GLU A 42 9.19 -0.28 -1.05
C GLU A 42 10.39 -0.49 -1.98
N ASP A 43 10.55 -1.68 -2.55
CA ASP A 43 11.60 -1.97 -3.53
C ASP A 43 11.46 -1.10 -4.79
N ASP A 44 10.24 -1.01 -5.35
CA ASP A 44 9.95 -0.18 -6.52
C ASP A 44 10.26 1.30 -6.23
N LEU A 45 9.89 1.81 -5.05
CA LEU A 45 10.19 3.18 -4.62
C LEU A 45 11.69 3.42 -4.47
N HIS A 46 12.44 2.44 -3.94
CA HIS A 46 13.88 2.53 -3.81
C HIS A 46 14.56 2.58 -5.19
N GLN A 47 14.14 1.72 -6.12
CA GLN A 47 14.64 1.72 -7.50
C GLN A 47 14.33 3.03 -8.23
N ILE A 48 13.08 3.51 -8.17
CA ILE A 48 12.68 4.77 -8.82
C ILE A 48 13.46 5.95 -8.23
N SER A 49 13.63 6.00 -6.91
CA SER A 49 14.42 7.04 -6.25
C SER A 49 15.89 7.00 -6.70
N GLY A 50 16.47 5.80 -6.83
CA GLY A 50 17.82 5.61 -7.36
C GLY A 50 17.95 6.06 -8.82
N GLN A 51 16.98 5.73 -9.68
CA GLN A 51 16.95 6.16 -11.07
C GLN A 51 16.82 7.67 -11.21
N ILE A 52 15.96 8.32 -10.41
CA ILE A 52 15.83 9.78 -10.39
C ILE A 52 17.14 10.43 -9.93
N ASN A 53 17.75 9.94 -8.86
CA ASN A 53 19.02 10.46 -8.37
C ASN A 53 20.15 10.29 -9.40
N SER A 54 20.21 9.14 -10.07
CA SER A 54 21.14 8.89 -11.18
C SER A 54 20.91 9.90 -12.31
N TYR A 55 19.67 10.06 -12.77
CA TYR A 55 19.31 11.03 -13.82
C TYR A 55 19.69 12.47 -13.45
N VAL A 56 19.49 12.88 -12.19
CA VAL A 56 19.90 14.22 -11.71
C VAL A 56 21.43 14.35 -11.66
N SER A 57 22.14 13.33 -11.16
CA SER A 57 23.60 13.35 -10.98
C SER A 57 24.41 13.31 -12.29
N VAL A 58 23.91 12.58 -13.30
CA VAL A 58 24.55 12.46 -14.62
C VAL A 58 24.30 13.71 -15.48
N HIS A 59 23.41 14.62 -15.05
CA HIS A 59 22.99 15.76 -15.86
C HIS A 59 23.29 17.15 -15.25
N PRO A 60 24.57 17.48 -14.96
CA PRO A 60 25.01 18.86 -14.88
C PRO A 60 25.30 19.39 -16.29
N VAL A 61 24.43 19.13 -17.27
CA VAL A 61 24.60 19.73 -18.60
C VAL A 61 24.20 21.20 -18.45
N PRO A 62 25.13 22.16 -18.61
CA PRO A 62 24.78 23.57 -18.49
C PRO A 62 23.66 23.89 -19.47
N LYS A 63 22.66 24.67 -19.01
CA LYS A 63 21.45 25.09 -19.75
C LYS A 63 21.74 25.72 -21.12
N THR A 64 23.00 25.94 -21.46
CA THR A 64 23.51 26.67 -22.62
C THR A 64 23.90 25.80 -23.82
N LYS A 65 23.96 24.46 -23.72
CA LYS A 65 24.44 23.59 -24.83
C LYS A 65 23.39 22.81 -25.61
N ILE A 66 22.12 22.80 -25.18
CA ILE A 66 21.01 22.10 -25.87
C ILE A 66 20.00 23.17 -26.35
N PRO A 67 19.43 23.10 -27.56
CA PRO A 67 18.58 24.16 -28.11
C PRO A 67 17.41 24.57 -27.19
N GLY A 68 17.65 25.64 -26.44
CA GLY A 68 16.73 26.74 -26.13
C GLY A 68 15.63 26.50 -25.10
N ILE A 69 14.49 25.96 -25.54
CA ILE A 69 13.22 26.16 -24.81
C ILE A 69 12.39 24.88 -24.81
N GLU A 70 12.23 24.24 -25.97
CA GLU A 70 11.43 23.01 -26.06
C GLU A 70 12.03 21.86 -25.25
N PHE A 71 13.36 21.70 -25.27
CA PHE A 71 14.06 20.71 -24.45
C PHE A 71 13.93 21.00 -22.95
N SER A 72 13.97 22.28 -22.57
CA SER A 72 13.84 22.70 -21.16
C SER A 72 12.42 22.46 -20.64
N ILE A 73 11.39 22.80 -21.43
CA ILE A 73 9.98 22.61 -21.07
C ILE A 73 9.62 21.11 -21.03
N SER A 74 10.08 20.32 -22.01
CA SER A 74 9.87 18.86 -22.01
C SER A 74 10.52 18.21 -20.80
N ARG A 75 11.71 18.68 -20.41
CA ARG A 75 12.42 18.20 -19.22
C ARG A 75 11.68 18.53 -17.94
N GLU A 76 11.26 19.78 -17.76
CA GLU A 76 10.55 20.22 -16.56
C GLU A 76 9.23 19.46 -16.37
N ARG A 77 8.49 19.23 -17.46
CA ARG A 77 7.29 18.36 -17.47
C ARG A 77 7.60 16.91 -17.09
N THR A 78 8.72 16.38 -17.55
CA THR A 78 9.13 15.00 -17.23
C THR A 78 9.50 14.87 -15.75
N ASP A 79 10.25 15.83 -15.22
CA ASP A 79 10.63 15.88 -13.80
C ASP A 79 9.40 16.04 -12.89
N GLU A 80 8.44 16.89 -13.28
CA GLU A 80 7.15 17.02 -12.58
C GLU A 80 6.35 15.72 -12.60
N ARG A 81 6.29 15.04 -13.75
CA ARG A 81 5.58 13.76 -13.87
C ARG A 81 6.21 12.69 -12.98
N LEU A 82 7.54 12.60 -12.95
CA LEU A 82 8.27 11.67 -12.08
C LEU A 82 8.03 11.98 -10.60
N LYS A 83 8.07 13.26 -10.21
CA LYS A 83 7.74 13.68 -8.83
C LYS A 83 6.30 13.34 -8.45
N ALA A 84 5.34 13.55 -9.35
CA ALA A 84 3.95 13.22 -9.13
C ALA A 84 3.75 11.70 -8.96
N GLN A 85 4.39 10.89 -9.82
CA GLN A 85 4.34 9.43 -9.70
C GLN A 85 4.96 8.94 -8.38
N LEU A 86 6.09 9.51 -7.96
CA LEU A 86 6.71 9.20 -6.67
C LEU A 86 5.78 9.51 -5.49
N ARG A 87 5.10 10.67 -5.53
CA ARG A 87 4.11 11.04 -4.50
C ARG A 87 2.96 10.04 -4.45
N THR A 88 2.39 9.70 -5.59
CA THR A 88 1.30 8.71 -5.68
C THR A 88 1.71 7.35 -5.14
N LEU A 89 2.92 6.88 -5.45
CA LEU A 89 3.43 5.61 -4.94
C LEU A 89 3.62 5.64 -3.42
N ARG A 90 4.12 6.76 -2.87
CA ARG A 90 4.24 6.94 -1.41
C ARG A 90 2.87 6.91 -0.73
N THR A 91 1.88 7.63 -1.26
CA THR A 91 0.52 7.61 -0.71
C THR A 91 -0.06 6.19 -0.72
N LYS A 92 0.08 5.46 -1.84
CA LYS A 92 -0.40 4.07 -1.92
C LYS A 92 0.31 3.13 -0.92
N LEU A 93 1.60 3.36 -0.66
CA LEU A 93 2.34 2.61 0.34
C LEU A 93 1.81 2.90 1.75
N ASP A 94 1.56 4.17 2.06
CA ASP A 94 1.01 4.57 3.35
C ASP A 94 -0.41 3.98 3.56
N ASP A 95 -1.27 4.04 2.54
CA ASP A 95 -2.60 3.41 2.56
C ASP A 95 -2.51 1.89 2.79
N ALA A 96 -1.55 1.22 2.14
CA ALA A 96 -1.33 -0.21 2.31
C ALA A 96 -0.85 -0.55 3.74
N LYS A 97 0.03 0.28 4.33
CA LYS A 97 0.48 0.15 5.72
C LYS A 97 -0.68 0.33 6.70
N GLU A 98 -1.56 1.29 6.46
CA GLU A 98 -2.76 1.50 7.26
C GLU A 98 -3.72 0.30 7.16
N ALA A 99 -3.97 -0.19 5.94
CA ALA A 99 -4.79 -1.38 5.71
C ALA A 99 -4.22 -2.61 6.42
N ARG A 100 -2.89 -2.79 6.41
CA ARG A 100 -2.20 -3.88 7.11
C ARG A 100 -2.38 -3.80 8.62
N ALA A 101 -2.25 -2.59 9.20
CA ALA A 101 -2.52 -2.38 10.62
C ALA A 101 -4.00 -2.65 10.97
N GLY A 102 -4.94 -2.27 10.09
CA GLY A 102 -6.36 -2.60 10.23
C GLY A 102 -6.61 -4.11 10.22
N ALA A 103 -6.02 -4.83 9.26
CA ALA A 103 -6.13 -6.29 9.15
C ALA A 103 -5.54 -7.00 10.38
N GLU A 104 -4.42 -6.50 10.93
CA GLU A 104 -3.81 -7.04 12.15
C GLU A 104 -4.73 -6.89 13.37
N ARG A 105 -5.38 -5.73 13.53
CA ARG A 105 -6.37 -5.53 14.61
C ARG A 105 -7.57 -6.46 14.45
N ALA A 106 -8.10 -6.61 13.24
CA ALA A 106 -9.20 -7.52 12.97
C ALA A 106 -8.81 -8.99 13.25
N TYR A 107 -7.61 -9.41 12.82
CA TYR A 107 -7.07 -10.73 13.12
C TYR A 107 -6.99 -10.98 14.63
N ALA A 108 -6.45 -10.03 15.40
CA ALA A 108 -6.34 -10.15 16.85
C ALA A 108 -7.72 -10.27 17.52
N HIS A 109 -8.69 -9.47 17.06
CA HIS A 109 -10.06 -9.51 17.56
C HIS A 109 -10.73 -10.86 17.31
N TYR A 110 -10.67 -11.39 16.08
CA TYR A 110 -11.27 -12.68 15.75
C TYR A 110 -10.52 -13.87 16.37
N ARG A 111 -9.21 -13.75 16.59
CA ARG A 111 -8.45 -14.75 17.36
C ARG A 111 -8.93 -14.84 18.80
N TYR A 112 -9.23 -13.70 19.43
CA TYR A 112 -9.78 -13.66 20.78
C TYR A 112 -11.19 -14.27 20.84
N LEU A 113 -12.08 -13.89 19.91
CA LEU A 113 -13.45 -14.43 19.84
C LEU A 113 -13.46 -15.95 19.62
N ALA A 114 -12.64 -16.47 18.72
CA ALA A 114 -12.52 -17.91 18.50
C ALA A 114 -12.10 -18.65 19.78
N ALA A 115 -11.13 -18.11 20.53
CA ALA A 115 -10.70 -18.68 21.81
C ALA A 115 -11.81 -18.63 22.90
N GLU A 116 -12.66 -17.61 22.90
CA GLU A 116 -13.82 -17.58 23.80
C GLU A 116 -14.92 -18.58 23.41
N GLU A 117 -15.17 -18.77 22.11
CA GLU A 117 -16.12 -19.77 21.62
C GLU A 117 -15.67 -21.19 21.99
N ASP A 118 -14.38 -21.49 21.88
CA ASP A 118 -13.82 -22.79 22.27
C ASP A 118 -13.96 -23.04 23.78
N ARG A 119 -13.72 -22.01 24.62
CA ARG A 119 -13.88 -22.11 26.09
C ARG A 119 -15.33 -22.32 26.53
N LYS A 120 -16.31 -21.88 25.74
CA LYS A 120 -17.73 -22.06 26.04
C LYS A 120 -18.28 -23.39 25.54
N LYS A 121 -17.58 -24.06 24.60
CA LYS A 121 -17.96 -25.35 24.02
C LYS A 121 -17.31 -26.55 24.73
N GLY A 122 -16.20 -26.34 25.46
CA GLY A 122 -15.57 -27.34 26.34
C GLY A 122 -16.11 -27.30 27.76
#